data_AF-A0A7S0B8Z3-F1
#
_entry.id   AF-A0A7S0B8Z3-F1
#
_cell.length_a   1.000
_cell.length_b   1.000
_cell.length_c   1.000
_cell.angle_alpha   90.00
_cell.angle_beta   90.00
_cell.angle_gamma   90.00
#
_symmetry.space_group_name_H-M   'P 1'
#
loop_
_entity.id
_entity.type
_entity.pdbx_description
1 polymer ?
#
loop_
_entity_poly.entity_id
_entity_poly.type
_entity_poly.pdbx_seq_one_letter_code
_entity_poly.pdbx_strand_id
1 'polypeptide(L)'
;KMLTEFKRQELSNLLWACGTLRTEDSTFYCSAGKEVHGSLRQFKPQELSNIAWALGRTGAGDEALLHALALVAVVQVKLFNPQELSNVCWAFAALNTRGELTPLLGA
;
A
#
# COMPACT_ATOMS: atom_id res chain seq x y z
N LYS A 1 8.16 5.70 16.79
CA LYS A 1 7.25 5.75 17.96
C LYS A 1 5.88 6.33 17.61
N MET A 2 5.78 7.45 16.88
CA MET A 2 4.46 8.01 16.53
C MET A 2 3.59 7.08 15.66
N LEU A 3 4.15 6.43 14.64
CA LEU A 3 3.37 5.59 13.71
C LEU A 3 2.73 4.35 14.36
N THR A 4 3.30 3.83 15.45
CA THR A 4 2.76 2.65 16.17
C THR A 4 1.52 2.99 17.01
N GLU A 5 1.26 4.27 17.27
CA GLU A 5 0.11 4.73 18.04
C GLU A 5 -1.13 4.93 17.16
N PHE A 6 -0.95 5.00 15.83
CA PHE A 6 -2.02 5.22 14.88
C PHE A 6 -2.93 3.99 14.79
N LYS A 7 -4.24 4.22 14.73
CA LYS A 7 -5.17 3.20 14.25
C LYS A 7 -4.90 2.92 12.77
N ARG A 8 -5.25 1.72 12.31
CA ARG A 8 -5.10 1.31 10.90
C ARG A 8 -5.70 2.33 9.92
N GLN A 9 -6.91 2.80 10.22
CA GLN A 9 -7.57 3.85 9.45
C GLN A 9 -6.74 5.15 9.39
N GLU A 10 -6.23 5.62 10.52
CA GLU A 10 -5.43 6.85 10.61
C GLU A 10 -4.12 6.72 9.82
N LEU A 11 -3.44 5.58 9.92
CA LEU A 11 -2.21 5.31 9.17
C LEU A 11 -2.48 5.25 7.66
N SER A 12 -3.57 4.60 7.24
CA SER A 12 -3.96 4.54 5.84
C SER A 12 -4.33 5.92 5.27
N ASN A 13 -5.01 6.76 6.06
CA ASN A 13 -5.36 8.12 5.66
C ASN A 13 -4.12 9.02 5.57
N LEU A 14 -3.16 8.86 6.49
CA LEU A 14 -1.88 9.57 6.43
C LEU A 14 -1.11 9.19 5.16
N LEU A 15 -0.99 7.90 4.85
CA LEU A 15 -0.34 7.43 3.61
C LEU A 15 -1.05 7.98 2.37
N TRP A 16 -2.39 7.95 2.34
CA TRP A 16 -3.18 8.55 1.26
C TRP A 16 -2.93 10.05 1.10
N ALA A 17 -2.89 10.80 2.20
CA ALA A 17 -2.61 12.23 2.19
C ALA A 17 -1.20 12.53 1.67
N CYS A 18 -0.18 11.79 2.15
CA CYS A 18 1.19 11.89 1.66
C CYS A 18 1.30 11.54 0.17
N GLY A 19 0.59 10.49 -0.28
CA GLY A 19 0.51 10.13 -1.70
C GLY A 19 -0.16 11.20 -2.55
N THR A 20 -1.21 11.85 -2.03
CA THR A 20 -1.90 12.97 -2.68
C THR A 20 -0.99 14.18 -2.83
N LEU A 21 -0.23 14.50 -1.79
CA LEU A 21 0.78 15.56 -1.79
C LEU A 21 2.05 15.20 -2.57
N ARG A 22 2.21 13.93 -2.95
CA ARG A 22 3.41 13.38 -3.62
C ARG A 22 4.69 13.69 -2.86
N THR A 23 4.65 13.55 -1.53
CA THR A 23 5.83 13.73 -0.69
C THR A 23 6.89 12.68 -1.06
N GLU A 24 8.16 13.08 -1.12
CA GLU A 24 9.29 12.19 -1.44
C GLU A 24 10.12 11.86 -0.19
N ASP A 25 9.48 11.63 0.95
CA ASP A 25 10.16 11.26 2.20
C ASP A 25 10.33 9.73 2.30
N SER A 26 11.45 9.24 1.76
CA SER A 26 11.81 7.82 1.79
C SER A 26 11.90 7.25 3.22
N THR A 27 12.32 8.05 4.20
CA THR A 27 12.43 7.60 5.61
C THR A 27 11.06 7.38 6.21
N PHE A 28 10.12 8.28 5.94
CA PHE A 28 8.73 8.14 6.32
C PHE A 28 8.11 6.87 5.70
N TYR A 29 8.23 6.67 4.39
CA TYR A 29 7.64 5.50 3.73
C TYR A 29 8.26 4.18 4.17
N CYS A 30 9.58 4.13 4.41
CA CYS A 30 10.22 2.95 4.98
C CYS A 30 9.67 2.63 6.38
N SER A 31 9.51 3.65 7.22
CA SER A 31 8.98 3.46 8.58
C SER A 31 7.51 3.05 8.57
N ALA A 32 6.68 3.71 7.76
CA ALA A 32 5.26 3.38 7.59
C ALA A 32 5.07 2.00 6.96
N GLY A 33 5.91 1.64 5.98
CA GLY A 33 5.90 0.35 5.33
C GLY A 33 6.14 -0.81 6.29
N LYS A 34 7.09 -0.66 7.23
CA LYS A 34 7.33 -1.67 8.29
C LYS A 34 6.10 -1.89 9.18
N GLU A 35 5.45 -0.81 9.60
CA GLU A 35 4.25 -0.92 10.44
C GLU A 35 3.06 -1.52 9.70
N VAL A 36 2.86 -1.12 8.45
CA VAL A 36 1.85 -1.73 7.59
C VAL A 36 2.14 -3.21 7.40
N HIS A 37 3.37 -3.58 7.01
CA HIS A 37 3.76 -4.96 6.73
C HIS A 37 3.50 -5.89 7.91
N GLY A 38 3.84 -5.47 9.13
CA GLY A 38 3.63 -6.25 10.35
C GLY A 38 2.15 -6.47 10.72
N SER A 39 1.22 -5.72 10.11
CA SER A 39 -0.20 -5.73 10.49
C SER A 39 -1.19 -5.78 9.32
N LEU A 40 -0.72 -6.04 8.09
CA LEU A 40 -1.50 -6.00 6.84
C LEU A 40 -2.86 -6.71 6.91
N ARG A 41 -2.93 -7.88 7.54
CA ARG A 41 -4.19 -8.66 7.66
C ARG A 41 -5.25 -8.01 8.54
N GLN A 42 -4.87 -7.01 9.34
CA GLN A 42 -5.75 -6.31 10.27
C GLN A 42 -6.34 -5.04 9.65
N PHE A 43 -5.89 -4.64 8.46
CA PHE A 43 -6.46 -3.53 7.71
C PHE A 43 -7.75 -3.95 7.01
N LYS A 44 -8.70 -3.03 6.94
CA LYS A 44 -9.94 -3.19 6.15
C LYS A 44 -9.66 -2.96 4.67
N PRO A 45 -10.52 -3.46 3.76
CA PRO A 45 -10.37 -3.28 2.31
C PRO A 45 -10.13 -1.83 1.87
N GLN A 46 -10.89 -0.87 2.42
CA GLN A 46 -10.71 0.55 2.17
C GLN A 46 -9.29 1.04 2.53
N GLU A 47 -8.77 0.59 3.66
CA GLU A 47 -7.47 1.01 4.18
C GLU A 47 -6.33 0.40 3.35
N LEU A 48 -6.45 -0.88 2.96
CA LEU A 48 -5.55 -1.54 2.02
C LEU A 48 -5.54 -0.84 0.66
N SER A 49 -6.72 -0.45 0.16
CA SER A 49 -6.87 0.34 -1.07
C SER A 49 -6.14 1.69 -0.97
N ASN A 50 -6.31 2.41 0.13
CA ASN A 50 -5.64 3.70 0.36
C ASN A 50 -4.12 3.55 0.40
N ILE A 51 -3.62 2.52 1.09
CA ILE A 51 -2.20 2.20 1.15
C ILE A 51 -1.67 1.90 -0.25
N ALA A 52 -2.29 0.95 -0.97
CA ALA A 52 -1.88 0.57 -2.32
C ALA A 52 -1.85 1.80 -3.25
N TRP A 53 -2.91 2.61 -3.24
CA TRP A 53 -2.99 3.82 -4.03
C TRP A 53 -1.84 4.79 -3.73
N ALA A 54 -1.53 5.02 -2.45
CA ALA A 54 -0.43 5.89 -2.04
C ALA A 54 0.92 5.38 -2.55
N LEU A 55 1.20 4.09 -2.36
CA LEU A 55 2.43 3.44 -2.83
C LEU A 55 2.56 3.54 -4.37
N GLY A 56 1.48 3.25 -5.10
CA GLY A 56 1.49 3.38 -6.57
C GLY A 56 1.62 4.82 -7.06
N ARG A 57 1.18 5.80 -6.25
CA ARG A 57 1.31 7.22 -6.60
C ARG A 57 2.72 7.74 -6.43
N THR A 58 3.40 7.33 -5.36
CA THR A 58 4.74 7.81 -5.01
C THR A 58 5.86 6.93 -5.54
N GLY A 59 5.59 5.68 -5.90
CA GLY A 59 6.63 4.68 -6.15
C GLY A 59 7.29 4.20 -4.85
N ALA A 60 6.76 4.59 -3.69
CA ALA A 60 7.28 4.13 -2.42
C ALA A 60 6.68 2.75 -2.10
N GLY A 61 7.48 1.85 -1.54
CA GLY A 61 7.05 0.50 -1.18
C GLY A 61 8.08 -0.52 -1.64
N ASP A 62 8.66 -1.26 -0.69
CA ASP A 62 9.57 -2.33 -1.03
C ASP A 62 8.83 -3.56 -1.57
N GLU A 63 9.57 -4.45 -2.22
CA GLU A 63 9.03 -5.66 -2.85
C GLU A 63 8.28 -6.55 -1.85
N ALA A 64 8.78 -6.65 -0.62
CA ALA A 64 8.17 -7.47 0.43
C ALA A 64 6.78 -6.94 0.82
N LEU A 65 6.66 -5.62 1.03
CA LEU A 65 5.39 -4.98 1.34
C LEU A 65 4.40 -5.13 0.19
N LEU A 66 4.83 -4.88 -1.05
CA LEU A 66 3.98 -4.98 -2.23
C LEU A 66 3.49 -6.42 -2.44
N HIS A 67 4.37 -7.40 -2.29
CA HIS A 67 4.02 -8.81 -2.38
C HIS A 67 3.01 -9.21 -1.29
N ALA A 68 3.27 -8.85 -0.04
CA ALA A 68 2.37 -9.15 1.07
C ALA A 68 1.00 -8.47 0.91
N LEU A 69 0.96 -7.23 0.43
CA LEU A 69 -0.28 -6.51 0.14
C LEU A 69 -1.07 -7.22 -0.96
N ALA A 70 -0.42 -7.65 -2.05
CA ALA A 70 -1.06 -8.40 -3.13
C ALA A 70 -1.68 -9.71 -2.61
N LEU A 71 -0.93 -10.47 -1.80
CA LEU A 71 -1.42 -11.72 -1.20
C LEU A 71 -2.66 -11.48 -0.32
N VAL A 72 -2.62 -10.44 0.54
CA VAL A 72 -3.76 -10.11 1.41
C VAL A 72 -4.96 -9.66 0.58
N ALA A 73 -4.76 -8.85 -0.45
CA ALA A 73 -5.83 -8.41 -1.35
C ALA A 73 -6.49 -9.60 -2.08
N VAL A 74 -5.70 -10.57 -2.56
CA VAL A 74 -6.22 -11.81 -3.18
C VAL A 74 -7.04 -12.63 -2.19
N VAL A 75 -6.52 -12.86 -0.99
CA VAL A 75 -7.22 -13.64 0.05
C VAL A 75 -8.54 -12.97 0.45
N GLN A 76 -8.56 -11.63 0.51
CA GLN A 76 -9.71 -10.85 0.95
C GLN A 76 -10.56 -10.30 -0.21
N VAL A 77 -10.35 -10.74 -1.46
CA VAL A 77 -10.91 -10.09 -2.67
C VAL A 77 -12.44 -9.88 -2.61
N LYS A 78 -13.18 -10.78 -1.96
CA LYS A 78 -14.64 -10.71 -1.82
C LYS A 78 -15.11 -9.63 -0.84
N LEU A 79 -14.23 -9.10 0.00
CA LEU A 79 -14.53 -8.04 0.97
C LEU A 79 -14.38 -6.65 0.38
N PHE A 80 -13.64 -6.52 -0.72
CA PHE A 80 -13.45 -5.25 -1.42
C PHE A 80 -14.73 -4.87 -2.16
N ASN A 81 -15.07 -3.59 -2.11
CA ASN A 81 -15.97 -3.04 -3.11
C ASN A 81 -15.23 -2.82 -4.45
N PRO A 82 -15.95 -2.60 -5.57
CA PRO A 82 -15.32 -2.45 -6.88
C PRO A 82 -14.29 -1.31 -6.98
N GLN A 83 -14.54 -0.18 -6.29
CA GLN A 83 -13.64 0.97 -6.32
C GLN A 83 -12.34 0.69 -5.57
N GLU A 84 -12.44 0.07 -4.39
CA GLU A 84 -11.27 -0.29 -3.58
C GLU A 84 -10.38 -1.28 -4.32
N LEU A 85 -10.97 -2.31 -4.93
CA LEU A 85 -10.19 -3.29 -5.70
C LEU A 85 -9.56 -2.65 -6.95
N SER A 86 -10.30 -1.77 -7.64
CA SER A 86 -9.78 -1.02 -8.79
C SER A 86 -8.57 -0.17 -8.42
N ASN A 87 -8.57 0.47 -7.24
CA ASN A 87 -7.43 1.24 -6.75
C ASN A 87 -6.19 0.37 -6.52
N VAL A 88 -6.38 -0.83 -5.94
CA VAL A 88 -5.27 -1.79 -5.78
C VAL A 88 -4.71 -2.19 -7.14
N CYS A 89 -5.56 -2.59 -8.09
CA CYS A 89 -5.12 -2.95 -9.44
C CYS A 89 -4.39 -1.81 -10.15
N TRP A 90 -4.92 -0.58 -10.06
CA TRP A 90 -4.30 0.61 -10.63
C TRP A 90 -2.93 0.88 -10.01
N ALA A 91 -2.77 0.72 -8.70
CA ALA A 91 -1.50 0.94 -8.02
C ALA A 91 -0.40 0.00 -8.53
N PHE A 92 -0.69 -1.30 -8.66
CA PHE A 92 0.27 -2.27 -9.21
C PHE A 92 0.61 -1.98 -10.68
N ALA A 93 -0.38 -1.59 -11.49
CA ALA A 93 -0.13 -1.15 -12.86
C ALA A 93 0.77 0.10 -12.91
N ALA A 94 0.52 1.08 -12.04
CA ALA A 94 1.31 2.30 -11.95
C ALA A 94 2.76 2.02 -11.55
N LEU A 95 3.00 1.14 -10.56
CA LEU A 95 4.34 0.72 -10.15
C LEU A 95 5.08 0.01 -11.29
N ASN A 96 4.41 -0.90 -12.00
CA ASN A 96 4.98 -1.59 -13.15
C ASN A 96 5.39 -0.61 -14.26
N THR A 97 4.54 0.38 -14.57
CA THR A 97 4.88 1.41 -15.59
C THR A 97 6.06 2.29 -15.20
N ARG A 98 6.40 2.37 -13.90
CA ARG A 98 7.54 3.12 -13.39
C ARG A 98 8.83 2.29 -13.32
N GLY A 99 8.74 0.97 -13.49
CA GLY A 99 9.87 0.06 -13.23
C GLY A 99 10.12 -0.18 -11.73
N GLU A 100 9.19 0.24 -10.86
CA GLU A 100 9.27 0.09 -9.39
C GLU A 100 8.63 -1.21 -8.89
N LEU A 101 7.99 -1.95 -9.80
CA LEU A 101 7.56 -3.32 -9.55
C LEU A 101 8.65 -4.24 -10.11
N THR A 102 9.52 -4.75 -9.25
CA THR A 102 10.34 -5.92 -9.60
C THR A 102 9.42 -7.09 -9.95
N PRO A 103 9.84 -8.06 -10.78
CA PRO A 103 8.97 -9.16 -11.19
C PRO A 103 8.52 -9.96 -9.95
N LEU A 104 7.32 -9.65 -9.44
CA LEU A 104 6.66 -10.40 -8.35
C LEU A 104 6.41 -11.87 -8.72
N LEU A 105 6.56 -12.18 -10.01
CA LEU A 105 6.54 -13.49 -10.63
C LEU A 105 7.86 -13.55 -11.40
N GLY A 106 8.85 -14.28 -10.88
CA GLY A 106 10.11 -14.48 -11.57
C GLY A 106 9.87 -14.86 -13.04
N ALA A 107 10.50 -14.12 -13.94
CA ALA A 107 10.81 -14.61 -15.28
C ALA A 107 11.87 -15.72 -15.16
#